data_AF-A0A6N7S414-F1
#
_entry.id   AF-A0A6N7S414-F1
#
_cell.length_a   1.000
_cell.length_b   1.000
_cell.length_c   1.000
_cell.angle_alpha   90.00
_cell.angle_beta   90.00
_cell.angle_gamma   90.00
#
_symmetry.space_group_name_H-M   'P 1'
#
loop_
_entity.id
_entity.type
_entity.pdbx_description
1 polymer ?
#
loop_
_entity_poly.entity_id
_entity_poly.type
_entity_poly.pdbx_seq_one_letter_code
_entity_poly.pdbx_strand_id
1 'polypeptide(L)'
;MTKSEIQCTNYIIDFFFKEFVYRNLYFYESKQKLELCDGLIEFQDSYVIFQIKEKDTSTSVKWLNKKVYDKAVRQIKDSIGMIRRAQNLQVESYAGEQITIDCTKEIIPVIIFDSDDKEYKQIHTSQK
;
A
#
# COMPACT_ATOMS: atom_id res chain seq x y z
N MET A 1 9.74 5.13 8.17
CA MET A 1 8.57 4.30 8.46
C MET A 1 8.09 4.55 9.87
N THR A 2 6.78 4.59 10.08
CA THR A 2 6.12 4.67 11.40
C THR A 2 6.20 3.33 12.14
N LYS A 3 5.83 3.30 13.43
CA LYS A 3 5.81 2.03 14.19
C LYS A 3 4.77 1.08 13.63
N SER A 4 3.60 1.61 13.23
CA SER A 4 2.53 0.83 12.63
C SER A 4 2.93 0.24 11.28
N GLU A 5 3.64 1.01 10.45
CA GLU A 5 4.19 0.51 9.18
C GLU A 5 5.15 -0.66 9.42
N ILE A 6 6.09 -0.52 10.36
CA ILE A 6 7.05 -1.60 10.67
C ILE A 6 6.32 -2.86 11.15
N GLN A 7 5.35 -2.72 12.06
CA GLN A 7 4.59 -3.86 12.58
C GLN A 7 3.77 -4.55 11.50
N CYS A 8 3.01 -3.80 10.70
CA CYS A 8 2.21 -4.37 9.61
C CYS A 8 3.10 -5.07 8.59
N THR A 9 4.23 -4.45 8.22
CA THR A 9 5.19 -5.06 7.29
C THR A 9 5.76 -6.36 7.84
N ASN A 10 6.10 -6.42 9.13
CA ASN A 10 6.56 -7.67 9.75
C ASN A 10 5.46 -8.75 9.71
N TYR A 11 4.21 -8.42 10.03
CA TYR A 11 3.10 -9.37 9.93
C TYR A 11 2.89 -9.88 8.50
N ILE A 12 3.01 -9.01 7.50
CA ILE A 12 2.93 -9.39 6.10
C ILE A 12 4.06 -10.37 5.74
N ILE A 13 5.30 -10.07 6.14
CA ILE A 13 6.46 -10.92 5.86
C ILE A 13 6.36 -12.28 6.55
N ASP A 14 5.80 -12.33 7.77
CA ASP A 14 5.67 -13.57 8.53
C ASP A 14 4.53 -14.46 8.02
N PHE A 15 3.49 -13.88 7.41
CA PHE A 15 2.32 -14.60 6.94
C PHE A 15 2.43 -15.06 5.47
N PHE A 16 3.11 -14.29 4.63
CA PHE A 16 3.25 -14.57 3.19
C PHE A 16 4.65 -15.05 2.84
N PHE A 17 4.77 -15.75 1.70
CA PHE A 17 6.07 -16.15 1.17
C PHE A 17 6.90 -14.91 0.79
N LYS A 18 8.14 -14.86 1.25
CA LYS A 18 9.03 -13.69 1.14
C LYS A 18 9.36 -13.32 -0.30
N GLU A 19 9.29 -14.30 -1.19
CA GLU A 19 9.44 -14.19 -2.64
C GLU A 19 8.37 -13.28 -3.26
N PHE A 20 7.16 -13.25 -2.67
CA PHE A 20 6.03 -12.47 -3.16
C PHE A 20 5.72 -11.23 -2.32
N VAL A 21 6.50 -10.95 -1.29
CA VAL A 21 6.42 -9.70 -0.53
C VAL A 21 7.56 -8.80 -0.97
N TYR A 22 7.25 -7.57 -1.36
CA TYR A 22 8.25 -6.68 -1.94
C TYR A 22 8.65 -5.54 -1.00
N ARG A 23 9.91 -5.13 -1.14
CA ARG A 23 10.55 -3.99 -0.47
C ARG A 23 11.13 -3.02 -1.49
N ASN A 24 11.71 -1.93 -0.98
CA ASN A 24 12.23 -0.82 -1.80
C ASN A 24 11.16 -0.25 -2.74
N LEU A 25 9.95 -0.06 -2.20
CA LEU A 25 8.76 0.41 -2.90
C LEU A 25 8.85 1.90 -3.26
N TYR A 26 9.78 2.24 -4.15
CA TYR A 26 10.03 3.58 -4.62
C TYR A 26 10.13 3.61 -6.14
N PHE A 27 9.61 4.68 -6.72
CA PHE A 27 9.68 4.96 -8.14
C PHE A 27 10.43 6.27 -8.35
N TYR A 28 11.20 6.34 -9.43
CA TYR A 28 11.89 7.57 -9.83
C TYR A 28 11.16 8.20 -11.01
N GLU A 29 10.47 9.32 -10.76
CA GLU A 29 9.90 10.14 -11.82
C GLU A 29 10.85 11.31 -12.10
N SER A 30 11.51 11.25 -13.25
CA SER A 30 12.60 12.16 -13.63
C SER A 30 13.76 12.17 -12.62
N LYS A 31 13.70 13.03 -11.60
CA LYS A 31 14.71 13.19 -10.54
C LYS A 31 14.12 13.06 -9.13
N GLN A 32 12.81 12.84 -9.02
CA GLN A 32 12.14 12.73 -7.75
C GLN A 32 11.93 11.27 -7.39
N LYS A 33 12.44 10.88 -6.21
CA LYS A 33 12.11 9.60 -5.60
C LYS A 33 10.73 9.72 -4.96
N LEU A 34 9.75 9.03 -5.52
CA LEU A 34 8.39 8.94 -5.03
C LEU A 34 8.20 7.59 -4.34
N GLU A 35 7.59 7.61 -3.17
CA GLU A 35 7.15 6.39 -2.49
C GLU A 35 5.98 5.78 -3.26
N LEU A 36 6.06 4.48 -3.53
CA LEU A 36 5.03 3.76 -4.25
C LEU A 36 3.86 3.46 -3.32
N CYS A 37 4.10 2.74 -2.23
CA CYS A 37 3.11 2.39 -1.21
C CYS A 37 3.84 1.85 0.03
N ASP A 38 3.09 1.59 1.11
CA ASP A 38 3.69 1.13 2.37
C ASP A 38 3.93 -0.39 2.37
N GLY A 39 3.20 -1.13 1.52
CA GLY A 39 3.36 -2.57 1.34
C GLY A 39 2.82 -3.05 0.00
N LEU A 40 3.45 -4.08 -0.56
CA LEU A 40 3.08 -4.67 -1.85
C LEU A 40 3.30 -6.18 -1.79
N ILE A 41 2.25 -6.93 -2.12
CA ILE A 41 2.25 -8.39 -2.17
C ILE A 41 1.79 -8.83 -3.57
N GLU A 42 2.47 -9.82 -4.13
CA GLU A 42 2.11 -10.44 -5.39
C GLU A 42 1.33 -11.74 -5.18
N PHE A 43 0.30 -11.91 -6.00
CA PHE A 43 -0.35 -13.17 -6.30
C PHE A 43 -0.21 -13.43 -7.81
N GLN A 44 -0.63 -14.61 -8.25
CA GLN A 44 -0.50 -15.04 -9.64
C GLN A 44 -0.98 -13.96 -10.64
N ASP A 45 -2.21 -13.47 -10.46
CA ASP A 45 -2.84 -12.53 -11.42
C ASP A 45 -3.09 -11.13 -10.82
N SER A 46 -2.66 -10.88 -9.59
CA SER A 46 -2.99 -9.64 -8.88
C SER A 46 -1.90 -9.17 -7.93
N TYR A 47 -1.87 -7.86 -7.68
CA TYR A 47 -1.13 -7.25 -6.58
C TYR A 47 -2.09 -6.76 -5.49
N VAL A 48 -1.71 -6.95 -4.23
CA VAL A 48 -2.35 -6.25 -3.10
C VAL A 48 -1.43 -5.12 -2.68
N ILE A 49 -1.94 -3.88 -2.73
CA ILE A 49 -1.21 -2.69 -2.32
C ILE A 49 -1.76 -2.15 -1.00
N PHE A 50 -0.86 -1.79 -0.09
CA PHE A 50 -1.21 -1.33 1.23
C PHE A 50 -0.83 0.15 1.41
N GLN A 51 -1.76 0.91 1.95
CA GLN A 51 -1.47 2.18 2.60
C GLN A 51 -1.87 2.10 4.07
N ILE A 52 -0.93 2.41 4.94
CA ILE A 52 -1.03 2.35 6.39
C ILE A 52 -1.16 3.79 6.93
N LYS A 53 -2.05 3.99 7.91
CA LYS A 53 -2.23 5.27 8.59
C LYS A 53 -2.31 5.06 10.11
N GLU A 54 -1.27 5.53 10.79
CA GLU A 54 -1.21 5.60 12.25
C GLU A 54 -1.94 6.84 12.76
N LYS A 55 -2.79 6.66 13.78
CA LYS A 55 -3.55 7.75 14.38
C LYS A 55 -2.64 8.71 15.14
N ASP A 56 -2.87 10.00 14.99
CA ASP A 56 -2.19 11.04 15.76
C ASP A 56 -3.10 11.58 16.88
N THR A 57 -2.66 12.59 17.63
CA THR A 57 -3.39 13.14 18.79
C THR A 57 -4.67 13.91 18.44
N SER A 58 -5.09 13.97 17.17
CA SER A 58 -6.27 14.72 16.75
C SER A 58 -7.60 13.97 16.97
N THR A 59 -8.71 14.73 17.00
CA THR A 59 -10.06 14.16 17.17
C THR A 59 -10.39 13.14 16.08
N SER A 60 -10.90 11.98 16.46
CA SER A 60 -11.06 10.79 15.61
C SER A 60 -11.73 11.07 14.25
N VAL A 61 -12.86 11.80 14.21
CA VAL A 61 -13.60 12.09 12.97
C VAL A 61 -12.83 12.98 11.98
N LYS A 62 -12.17 14.04 12.47
CA LYS A 62 -11.38 14.93 11.59
C LYS A 62 -10.15 14.21 11.05
N TRP A 63 -9.53 13.38 11.90
CA TRP A 63 -8.41 12.56 11.50
C TRP A 63 -8.80 11.58 10.40
N LEU A 64 -9.88 10.82 10.60
CA LEU A 64 -10.37 9.81 9.66
C LEU A 64 -10.66 10.41 8.28
N ASN A 65 -11.40 11.53 8.23
CA ASN A 65 -11.69 12.21 6.98
C ASN A 65 -10.40 12.66 6.26
N LYS A 66 -9.53 13.39 6.96
CA LYS A 66 -8.35 13.99 6.32
C LYS A 66 -7.26 12.97 5.97
N LYS A 67 -7.00 11.99 6.83
CA LYS A 67 -5.85 11.10 6.73
C LYS A 67 -6.19 9.82 5.98
N VAL A 68 -7.37 9.27 6.22
CA VAL A 68 -7.81 8.00 5.61
C VAL A 68 -8.56 8.29 4.33
N TYR A 69 -9.73 8.94 4.40
CA TYR A 69 -10.60 9.10 3.23
C TYR A 69 -10.04 10.05 2.17
N ASP A 70 -9.33 11.11 2.56
CA ASP A 70 -8.71 12.01 1.60
C ASP A 70 -7.30 11.57 1.23
N LYS A 71 -6.38 11.56 2.22
CA LYS A 71 -4.95 11.37 1.94
C LYS A 71 -4.63 9.94 1.51
N ALA A 72 -5.01 8.91 2.27
CA ALA A 72 -4.67 7.53 1.94
C ALA A 72 -5.30 7.06 0.63
N VAL A 73 -6.56 7.44 0.37
CA VAL A 73 -7.24 7.15 -0.90
C VAL A 73 -6.57 7.86 -2.07
N ARG A 74 -6.07 9.09 -1.89
CA ARG A 74 -5.30 9.76 -2.95
C ARG A 74 -3.99 9.04 -3.22
N GLN A 75 -3.23 8.75 -2.17
CA GLN A 75 -1.95 8.06 -2.28
C GLN A 75 -2.09 6.72 -3.00
N ILE A 76 -3.06 5.88 -2.61
CA ILE A 76 -3.25 4.57 -3.23
C ILE A 76 -3.66 4.67 -4.71
N LYS A 77 -4.45 5.69 -5.08
CA LYS A 77 -4.79 5.96 -6.49
C LYS A 77 -3.55 6.40 -7.28
N ASP A 78 -2.69 7.23 -6.68
CA ASP A 78 -1.44 7.64 -7.30
C ASP A 78 -0.51 6.43 -7.50
N SER A 79 -0.38 5.54 -6.50
CA SER A 79 0.37 4.28 -6.58
C SER A 79 -0.10 3.39 -7.73
N ILE A 80 -1.42 3.22 -7.88
CA ILE A 80 -2.01 2.46 -8.99
C ILE A 80 -1.63 3.12 -10.31
N GLY A 81 -1.81 4.45 -10.42
CA GLY A 81 -1.43 5.20 -11.62
C GLY A 81 0.05 5.05 -11.97
N MET A 82 0.92 5.00 -10.96
CA MET A 82 2.36 4.78 -11.14
C MET A 82 2.66 3.37 -11.66
N ILE A 83 2.11 2.32 -11.05
CA ILE A 83 2.27 0.93 -11.52
C ILE A 83 1.80 0.80 -12.98
N ARG A 84 0.63 1.36 -13.31
CA ARG A 84 0.06 1.27 -14.66
C ARG A 84 0.87 2.00 -15.73
N ARG A 85 1.59 3.07 -15.36
CA ARG A 85 2.40 3.86 -16.31
C ARG A 85 3.86 3.44 -16.36
N ALA A 86 4.36 2.74 -15.34
CA ALA A 86 5.75 2.36 -15.29
C ALA A 86 6.07 1.27 -16.31
N GLN A 87 7.06 1.51 -17.15
CA GLN A 87 7.52 0.52 -18.12
C GLN A 87 8.51 -0.48 -17.52
N ASN A 88 9.25 -0.09 -16.49
CA ASN A 88 10.31 -0.90 -15.86
C ASN A 88 10.42 -0.61 -14.36
N LEU A 89 9.31 -0.72 -13.63
CA LEU A 89 9.31 -0.56 -12.17
C LEU A 89 9.98 -1.78 -11.55
N GLN A 90 11.17 -1.58 -10.98
CA GLN A 90 11.93 -2.61 -10.28
C GLN A 90 11.65 -2.53 -8.77
N VAL A 91 11.41 -3.68 -8.17
CA VAL A 91 11.32 -3.87 -6.72
C VAL A 91 12.19 -5.05 -6.32
N GLU A 92 12.37 -5.23 -5.01
CA GLU A 92 13.11 -6.38 -4.48
C GLU A 92 12.20 -7.23 -3.60
N SER A 93 12.27 -8.55 -3.70
CA SER A 93 11.56 -9.44 -2.78
C SER A 93 12.27 -9.52 -1.42
N TYR A 94 11.55 -9.90 -0.38
CA TYR A 94 12.18 -10.18 0.92
C TYR A 94 13.07 -11.43 0.90
N ALA A 95 13.01 -12.24 -0.15
CA ALA A 95 13.96 -13.31 -0.44
C ALA A 95 15.26 -12.81 -1.11
N GLY A 96 15.31 -11.54 -1.57
CA GLY A 96 16.49 -10.90 -2.15
C GLY A 96 16.53 -10.89 -3.68
N GLU A 97 15.42 -11.21 -4.36
CA GLU A 97 15.33 -11.24 -5.81
C GLU A 97 14.90 -9.88 -6.36
N GLN A 98 15.43 -9.47 -7.52
CA GLN A 98 14.99 -8.27 -8.22
C GLN A 98 13.85 -8.63 -9.18
N ILE A 99 12.73 -7.92 -9.08
CA ILE A 99 11.50 -8.20 -9.82
C ILE A 99 11.07 -6.96 -10.60
N THR A 100 10.75 -7.17 -11.88
CA THR A 100 10.03 -6.17 -12.68
C THR A 100 8.53 -6.33 -12.44
N ILE A 101 7.86 -5.27 -11.98
CA ILE A 101 6.41 -5.28 -11.76
C ILE A 101 5.66 -5.40 -13.10
N ASP A 102 4.71 -6.32 -13.17
CA ASP A 102 3.81 -6.48 -14.30
C ASP A 102 2.64 -5.47 -14.20
N CYS A 103 2.71 -4.41 -15.00
CA CYS A 103 1.69 -3.36 -14.99
C CYS A 103 0.30 -3.81 -15.51
N THR A 104 0.13 -5.07 -15.93
CA THR A 104 -1.13 -5.61 -16.44
C THR A 104 -1.97 -6.35 -15.40
N LYS A 105 -1.35 -6.85 -14.31
CA LYS A 105 -2.05 -7.58 -13.23
C LYS A 105 -3.16 -6.78 -12.58
N GLU A 106 -4.17 -7.44 -12.01
CA GLU A 106 -5.18 -6.78 -11.20
C GLU A 106 -4.52 -6.08 -9.99
N ILE A 107 -5.05 -4.95 -9.52
CA ILE A 107 -4.52 -4.27 -8.33
C ILE A 107 -5.65 -4.10 -7.33
N ILE A 108 -5.48 -4.71 -6.16
CA ILE A 108 -6.42 -4.70 -5.04
C ILE A 108 -5.92 -3.68 -4.01
N PRO A 109 -6.57 -2.52 -3.86
CA PRO A 109 -6.16 -1.51 -2.90
C PRO A 109 -6.67 -1.83 -1.49
N VAL A 110 -5.78 -1.79 -0.50
CA VAL A 110 -6.09 -1.95 0.91
C VAL A 110 -5.56 -0.76 1.71
N ILE A 111 -6.41 -0.18 2.56
CA ILE A 111 -6.00 0.86 3.51
C ILE A 111 -6.14 0.29 4.92
N ILE A 112 -5.02 0.19 5.63
CA ILE A 112 -4.96 -0.21 7.05
C ILE A 112 -4.86 1.08 7.87
N PHE A 113 -5.71 1.25 8.86
CA PHE A 113 -5.65 2.42 9.72
C PHE A 113 -6.05 2.08 11.15
N ASP A 114 -5.45 2.79 12.08
CA ASP A 114 -5.86 2.73 13.48
C ASP A 114 -7.12 3.58 13.71
N SER A 115 -8.06 3.07 14.51
CA SER A 115 -9.30 3.77 14.83
C SER A 115 -9.83 3.36 16.19
N ASP A 116 -9.90 4.33 17.11
CA ASP A 116 -10.71 4.22 18.34
C ASP A 116 -12.22 4.27 18.03
N ASP A 117 -12.61 4.84 16.89
CA ASP A 117 -14.01 4.90 16.47
C ASP A 117 -14.45 3.55 15.91
N LYS A 118 -15.44 2.94 16.57
CA LYS A 118 -16.13 1.74 16.08
C LYS A 118 -17.03 2.05 14.87
N GLU A 119 -17.40 3.31 14.68
CA GLU A 119 -18.25 3.79 13.59
C GLU A 119 -17.40 4.47 12.50
N TYR A 120 -16.60 3.69 11.78
CA TYR A 120 -16.04 4.15 10.49
C TYR A 120 -16.98 3.73 9.35
N LYS A 121 -16.87 4.40 8.21
CA LYS A 121 -17.71 4.12 7.04
C LYS A 121 -17.32 2.76 6.45
N GLN A 122 -18.06 1.72 6.83
CA GLN A 122 -17.97 0.42 6.20
C GLN A 122 -18.72 0.49 4.87
N ILE A 123 -17.97 0.63 3.77
CA ILE A 123 -18.56 0.50 2.44
C ILE A 123 -18.33 -0.94 1.99
N HIS A 124 -19.35 -1.77 2.10
CA HIS A 124 -19.34 -3.10 1.48
C HIS A 124 -19.72 -2.95 0.02
N THR A 125 -18.74 -2.73 -0.85
CA THR A 125 -18.94 -2.94 -2.29
C THR A 125 -18.70 -4.40 -2.60
N SER A 126 -19.75 -5.21 -2.55
CA SER A 126 -19.80 -6.44 -3.34
C SER A 126 -19.93 -6.00 -4.80
N GLN A 127 -18.82 -5.94 -5.54
CA GLN A 127 -18.92 -5.91 -6.99
C GLN A 127 -19.19 -7.33 -7.46
N LYS A 128 -20.35 -7.48 -8.12
CA LYS A 128 -20.72 -8.68 -8.89
C LYS A 128 -19.85 -8.78 -10.14
#